data_AF-W1XW86-F1
#
_entry.id   AF-W1XW86-F1
#
_cell.length_a   1.000
_cell.length_b   1.000
_cell.length_c   1.000
_cell.angle_alpha   90.00
_cell.angle_beta   90.00
_cell.angle_gamma   90.00
#
_symmetry.space_group_name_H-M   'P 1'
#
loop_
_entity.id
_entity.type
_entity.pdbx_description
1 polymer ?
#
loop_
_entity_poly.entity_id
_entity_poly.type
_entity_poly.pdbx_seq_one_letter_code
_entity_poly.pdbx_strand_id
1 'polypeptide(L)'
;REDIVKVEDLEILSESEEAGVFIVATQDRRKVYITGHLEYDRNTLKDEYLRDLEKGDNIAMPKNYFKNDDPNEKPSQTWRGSANIVFGNWLNYCVYQNTPYDLNTFSISSLLTSVCLECGALNTSLNPLVR
;
A
#
# COMPACT_ATOMS: atom_id res chain seq x y z
N ARG A 1 -1.06 22.63 -1.87
CA ARG A 1 -1.53 22.89 -0.49
C ARG A 1 -2.77 23.78 -0.48
N GLU A 2 -2.70 24.96 -1.11
CA GLU A 2 -3.77 25.96 -1.13
C GLU A 2 -5.13 25.41 -1.56
N ASP A 3 -5.18 24.50 -2.54
CA ASP A 3 -6.45 23.92 -2.98
C ASP A 3 -7.01 22.86 -2.03
N ILE A 4 -6.15 22.20 -1.26
CA ILE A 4 -6.53 21.13 -0.33
C ILE A 4 -7.16 21.74 0.93
N VAL A 5 -6.58 22.82 1.44
CA VAL A 5 -7.08 23.50 2.66
C VAL A 5 -8.44 24.17 2.48
N LYS A 6 -8.90 24.35 1.23
CA LYS A 6 -10.24 24.86 0.91
C LYS A 6 -11.34 23.80 1.07
N VAL A 7 -10.97 22.52 1.21
CA VAL A 7 -11.91 21.39 1.32
C VAL A 7 -11.97 20.96 2.78
N GLU A 8 -13.06 21.26 3.48
CA GLU A 8 -13.20 21.03 4.93
C GLU A 8 -13.02 19.55 5.35
N ASP A 9 -13.42 18.62 4.48
CA ASP A 9 -13.33 17.18 4.76
C ASP A 9 -11.90 16.62 4.57
N LEU A 10 -10.98 17.37 3.96
CA LEU A 10 -9.61 16.92 3.72
C LEU A 10 -8.65 17.42 4.80
N GLU A 11 -7.84 16.50 5.31
CA GLU A 11 -6.77 16.76 6.26
C GLU A 11 -5.42 16.39 5.65
N ILE A 12 -4.46 17.31 5.72
CA ILE A 12 -3.06 17.05 5.34
C ILE A 12 -2.37 16.38 6.52
N LEU A 13 -1.97 15.13 6.36
CA LEU A 13 -1.30 14.33 7.40
C LEU A 13 0.22 14.42 7.33
N SER A 14 0.77 14.68 6.15
CA SER A 14 2.21 14.80 5.94
C SER A 14 2.52 15.67 4.73
N GLU A 15 3.56 16.50 4.85
CA GLU A 15 4.12 17.30 3.77
C GLU A 15 5.66 17.36 3.88
N SER A 16 6.30 17.67 2.76
CA SER A 16 7.72 17.93 2.61
C SER A 16 7.92 19.35 2.12
N GLU A 17 8.95 20.04 2.61
CA GLU A 17 9.32 21.38 2.12
C GLU A 17 9.70 21.35 0.63
N GLU A 18 10.30 20.25 0.16
CA GLU A 18 10.78 20.12 -1.22
C GLU A 18 9.74 19.45 -2.13
N ALA A 19 9.12 18.34 -1.69
CA ALA A 19 8.18 17.58 -2.51
C ALA A 19 6.71 18.02 -2.35
N GLY A 20 6.42 18.88 -1.37
CA GLY A 20 5.07 19.36 -1.10
C GLY A 20 4.21 18.34 -0.34
N VAL A 21 2.89 18.41 -0.56
CA VAL A 21 1.91 17.59 0.18
C VAL A 21 2.08 16.11 -0.18
N PHE A 22 2.19 15.26 0.84
CA PHE A 22 2.49 13.84 0.67
C PHE A 22 1.31 12.93 0.99
N ILE A 23 0.75 13.01 2.20
CA ILE A 23 -0.40 12.20 2.62
C ILE A 23 -1.55 13.13 2.97
N VAL A 24 -2.71 12.86 2.36
CA VAL A 24 -3.98 13.53 2.65
C VAL A 24 -5.04 12.48 2.92
N ALA A 25 -5.92 12.73 3.87
CA ALA A 25 -7.04 11.83 4.11
C ALA A 25 -8.33 12.61 4.40
N THR A 26 -9.44 11.94 4.20
CA THR A 26 -10.74 12.39 4.72
C THR A 26 -10.77 12.27 6.24
N GLN A 27 -11.62 13.05 6.92
CA GLN A 27 -11.72 13.02 8.38
C GLN A 27 -12.13 11.62 8.90
N ASP A 28 -12.98 10.93 8.15
CA ASP A 28 -13.42 9.56 8.45
C ASP A 28 -12.43 8.46 8.03
N ARG A 29 -11.28 8.84 7.45
CA ARG A 29 -10.21 7.95 6.96
C ARG A 29 -10.64 6.94 5.89
N ARG A 30 -11.81 7.11 5.25
CA ARG A 30 -12.28 6.21 4.18
C ARG A 30 -11.57 6.45 2.86
N LYS A 31 -11.07 7.66 2.64
CA LYS A 31 -10.24 8.04 1.50
C LYS A 31 -8.89 8.53 1.99
N VAL A 32 -7.83 7.89 1.50
CA VAL A 32 -6.43 8.26 1.75
C VAL A 32 -5.75 8.43 0.40
N TYR A 33 -5.06 9.55 0.24
CA TYR A 33 -4.35 9.94 -0.97
C TYR A 33 -2.86 10.06 -0.63
N ILE A 34 -2.02 9.41 -1.43
CA ILE A 34 -0.56 9.45 -1.29
C ILE A 34 0.00 9.89 -2.64
N THR A 35 0.74 11.00 -2.66
CA THR A 35 1.24 11.61 -3.90
C THR A 35 2.61 11.11 -4.32
N GLY A 36 3.33 10.44 -3.42
CA GLY A 36 4.60 9.77 -3.72
C GLY A 36 4.47 8.24 -3.70
N HIS A 37 5.59 7.58 -3.95
CA HIS A 37 5.63 6.14 -4.20
C HIS A 37 6.31 5.36 -3.06
N LEU A 38 5.56 5.12 -1.97
CA LEU A 38 6.08 4.34 -0.82
C LEU A 38 6.30 2.87 -1.15
N GLU A 39 5.60 2.37 -2.16
CA GLU A 39 5.65 1.00 -2.65
C GLU A 39 6.92 0.68 -3.45
N TYR A 40 7.67 1.70 -3.87
CA TYR A 40 8.82 1.50 -4.74
C TYR A 40 9.89 0.65 -4.07
N ASP A 41 10.34 -0.35 -4.83
CA ASP A 41 11.53 -1.10 -4.52
C ASP A 41 12.78 -0.25 -4.69
N ARG A 42 13.86 -0.72 -4.07
CA ARG A 42 15.14 0.00 -4.00
C ARG A 42 15.60 0.53 -5.35
N ASN A 43 15.49 -0.26 -6.41
CA ASN A 43 16.07 0.05 -7.71
C ASN A 43 15.10 0.75 -8.68
N THR A 44 13.83 0.93 -8.32
CA THR A 44 12.81 1.46 -9.24
C THR A 44 13.22 2.80 -9.87
N LEU A 45 13.60 3.79 -9.04
CA LEU A 45 14.05 5.10 -9.54
C LEU A 45 15.38 5.02 -10.31
N LYS A 46 16.27 4.08 -9.97
CA LYS A 46 17.50 3.83 -10.72
C LYS A 46 17.17 3.34 -12.13
N ASP A 47 16.28 2.37 -12.23
CA ASP A 47 15.90 1.77 -13.50
C ASP A 47 15.15 2.77 -14.39
N GLU A 48 14.31 3.63 -13.80
CA GLU A 48 13.68 4.76 -14.51
C GLU A 48 14.71 5.77 -15.02
N TYR A 49 15.64 6.19 -14.15
CA TYR A 49 16.70 7.13 -14.52
C TYR A 49 17.57 6.58 -15.66
N LEU A 50 18.01 5.32 -15.57
CA LEU A 50 18.82 4.71 -16.62
C LEU A 50 18.06 4.56 -17.94
N ARG A 51 16.80 4.10 -17.87
CA ARG A 51 15.93 3.98 -19.05
C ARG A 51 15.75 5.31 -19.77
N ASP A 52 15.54 6.39 -19.05
CA ASP A 52 15.27 7.70 -19.65
C ASP A 52 16.57 8.38 -20.12
N LEU A 53 17.71 8.12 -19.45
CA LEU A 53 19.03 8.50 -19.94
C LEU A 53 19.38 7.82 -21.27
N GLU A 54 19.06 6.53 -21.42
CA GLU A 54 19.28 5.77 -22.66
C GLU A 54 18.46 6.29 -23.84
N LYS A 55 17.30 6.91 -23.59
CA LYS A 55 16.50 7.57 -24.62
C LYS A 55 17.10 8.92 -25.07
N GLY A 56 18.08 9.43 -24.34
CA GLY A 56 18.67 10.75 -24.57
C GLY A 56 17.84 11.89 -23.97
N ASP A 57 16.92 11.59 -23.04
CA ASP A 57 16.14 12.62 -22.35
C ASP A 57 17.06 13.40 -21.39
N ASN A 58 16.91 14.73 -21.36
CA ASN A 58 17.61 15.57 -20.39
C ASN A 58 16.89 15.51 -19.03
N ILE A 59 17.17 14.46 -18.27
CA ILE A 59 16.57 14.20 -16.96
C ILE A 59 17.52 14.58 -15.82
N ALA A 60 16.96 15.07 -14.72
CA ALA A 60 17.70 15.29 -13.50
C ALA A 60 17.91 13.97 -12.74
N MET A 61 19.04 13.85 -12.05
CA MET A 61 19.28 12.71 -11.17
C MET A 61 18.27 12.69 -10.00
N PRO A 62 17.77 11.51 -9.59
CA PRO A 62 16.93 11.40 -8.39
C PRO A 62 17.68 11.91 -7.16
N LYS A 63 17.09 12.90 -6.48
CA LYS A 63 17.68 13.53 -5.29
C LYS A 63 17.68 12.58 -4.10
N ASN A 64 18.71 12.69 -3.25
CA ASN A 64 18.83 11.94 -1.99
C ASN A 64 18.75 10.42 -2.15
N TYR A 65 19.08 9.89 -3.34
CA TYR A 65 18.87 8.49 -3.70
C TYR A 65 20.20 7.75 -3.90
N PHE A 66 21.09 8.29 -4.72
CA PHE A 66 22.45 7.77 -4.89
C PHE A 66 23.41 8.36 -3.85
N LYS A 67 24.40 7.57 -3.43
CA LYS A 67 25.46 8.09 -2.57
C LYS A 67 26.37 8.97 -3.42
N ASN A 68 26.68 10.18 -2.92
CA ASN A 68 27.53 11.16 -3.61
C ASN A 68 27.06 11.52 -5.03
N ASP A 69 25.76 11.35 -5.33
CA ASP A 69 25.19 11.57 -6.67
C ASP A 69 25.89 10.76 -7.78
N ASP A 70 26.32 9.52 -7.47
CA ASP A 70 26.89 8.59 -8.46
C ASP A 70 25.87 7.47 -8.83
N PRO A 71 25.41 7.38 -10.10
CA PRO A 71 24.44 6.37 -10.52
C PRO A 71 24.98 4.93 -10.50
N ASN A 72 26.30 4.76 -10.44
CA ASN A 72 26.94 3.45 -10.31
C ASN A 72 26.89 2.92 -8.87
N GLU A 73 26.73 3.81 -7.90
CA GLU A 73 26.59 3.44 -6.49
C GLU A 73 25.26 2.74 -6.23
N LYS A 74 25.23 1.97 -5.13
CA LYS A 74 24.00 1.30 -4.69
C LYS A 74 23.01 2.35 -4.13
N PRO A 75 21.74 2.37 -4.58
CA PRO A 75 20.77 3.30 -4.04
C PRO A 75 20.52 3.11 -2.54
N SER A 76 20.37 4.24 -1.84
CA SER A 76 19.92 4.29 -0.45
C SER A 76 18.42 4.06 -0.40
N GLN A 77 17.96 3.14 0.47
CA GLN A 77 16.54 2.84 0.63
C GLN A 77 16.06 3.30 2.00
N THR A 78 15.78 4.61 2.11
CA THR A 78 15.43 5.27 3.38
C THR A 78 13.92 5.27 3.68
N TRP A 79 13.06 5.04 2.68
CA TRP A 79 11.60 5.13 2.82
C TRP A 79 10.91 3.84 3.27
N ARG A 80 11.58 2.68 3.18
CA ARG A 80 10.95 1.37 3.42
C ARG A 80 10.32 1.25 4.82
N GLY A 81 10.97 1.82 5.83
CA GLY A 81 10.43 1.83 7.19
C GLY A 81 9.10 2.58 7.28
N SER A 82 9.06 3.80 6.74
CA SER A 82 7.85 4.62 6.69
C SER A 82 6.75 3.96 5.86
N ALA A 83 7.09 3.33 4.73
CA ALA A 83 6.14 2.58 3.91
C ALA A 83 5.42 1.49 4.72
N ASN A 84 6.18 0.66 5.44
CA ASN A 84 5.61 -0.40 6.27
C ASN A 84 4.66 0.14 7.34
N ILE A 85 5.02 1.25 7.98
CA ILE A 85 4.17 1.90 9.00
C ILE A 85 2.88 2.41 8.37
N VAL A 86 2.97 3.09 7.23
CA VAL A 86 1.79 3.64 6.53
C VAL A 86 0.82 2.54 6.13
N PHE A 87 1.30 1.49 5.45
CA PHE A 87 0.43 0.39 5.02
C PHE A 87 -0.12 -0.43 6.20
N GLY A 88 0.68 -0.66 7.24
CA GLY A 88 0.23 -1.34 8.47
C GLY A 88 -0.86 -0.56 9.20
N ASN A 89 -0.68 0.75 9.35
CA ASN A 89 -1.67 1.63 9.98
C ASN A 89 -2.94 1.74 9.14
N TRP A 90 -2.81 1.82 7.81
CA TRP A 90 -3.95 1.84 6.92
C TRP A 90 -4.81 0.58 7.05
N LEU A 91 -4.19 -0.61 6.99
CA LEU A 91 -4.92 -1.86 7.14
C LEU A 91 -5.58 -1.99 8.51
N ASN A 92 -4.88 -1.63 9.58
CA ASN A 92 -5.41 -1.81 10.94
C ASN A 92 -6.49 -0.77 11.27
N TYR A 93 -6.18 0.51 11.11
CA TYR A 93 -7.01 1.60 11.63
C TYR A 93 -7.97 2.18 10.60
N CYS A 94 -7.69 2.06 9.30
CA CYS A 94 -8.58 2.60 8.26
C CYS A 94 -9.50 1.52 7.67
N VAL A 95 -9.01 0.27 7.56
CA VAL A 95 -9.78 -0.84 6.97
C VAL A 95 -10.40 -1.71 8.05
N TYR A 96 -9.59 -2.40 8.84
CA TYR A 96 -10.06 -3.47 9.75
C TYR A 96 -11.01 -2.95 10.82
N GLN A 97 -10.62 -1.92 11.58
CA GLN A 97 -11.43 -1.38 12.67
C GLN A 97 -12.68 -0.62 12.19
N ASN A 98 -12.67 -0.09 10.97
CA ASN A 98 -13.77 0.69 10.41
C ASN A 98 -14.73 -0.13 9.54
N THR A 99 -14.45 -1.41 9.32
CA THR A 99 -15.33 -2.30 8.56
C THR A 99 -16.16 -3.12 9.53
N PRO A 100 -17.50 -2.92 9.60
CA PRO A 100 -18.35 -3.78 10.40
C PRO A 100 -18.26 -5.23 9.89
N TYR A 101 -17.88 -6.15 10.76
CA TYR A 101 -17.94 -7.59 10.49
C TYR A 101 -18.49 -8.30 11.73
N ASP A 102 -19.25 -9.37 11.52
CA ASP A 102 -19.77 -10.20 12.59
C ASP A 102 -19.14 -11.59 12.53
N LEU A 103 -18.30 -11.92 13.51
CA LEU A 103 -17.66 -13.23 13.60
C LEU A 103 -18.67 -14.37 13.75
N ASN A 104 -19.87 -14.10 14.27
CA ASN A 104 -20.92 -15.11 14.43
C ASN A 104 -21.57 -15.50 13.10
N THR A 105 -21.38 -14.71 12.04
CA THR A 105 -21.84 -15.08 10.69
C THR A 105 -20.91 -16.07 9.99
N PHE A 106 -19.67 -16.24 10.49
CA PHE A 106 -18.71 -17.20 9.96
C PHE A 106 -18.89 -18.56 10.63
N SER A 107 -19.83 -19.38 10.15
CA SER A 107 -19.86 -20.79 10.53
C SER A 107 -18.76 -21.56 9.78
N ILE A 108 -18.06 -22.48 10.44
CA ILE A 108 -17.07 -23.36 9.77
C ILE A 108 -17.73 -24.16 8.62
N SER A 109 -19.06 -24.35 8.68
CA SER A 109 -19.85 -24.97 7.61
C SER A 109 -19.91 -24.14 6.31
N SER A 110 -19.90 -22.80 6.38
CA SER A 110 -19.97 -21.96 5.17
C SER A 110 -18.66 -21.96 4.37
N LEU A 111 -17.51 -22.13 5.03
CA LEU A 111 -16.19 -22.23 4.37
C LEU A 111 -16.03 -23.58 3.62
N LEU A 112 -16.52 -24.68 4.19
CA LEU A 112 -16.53 -25.99 3.52
C LEU A 112 -17.44 -26.01 2.29
N THR A 113 -18.53 -25.25 2.32
CA THR A 113 -19.46 -25.16 1.19
C THR A 113 -18.83 -24.44 0.00
N SER A 114 -18.00 -23.41 0.23
CA SER A 114 -17.34 -22.67 -0.85
C SER A 114 -16.18 -23.44 -1.49
N VAL A 115 -15.45 -24.27 -0.73
CA VAL A 115 -14.38 -25.13 -1.29
C VAL A 115 -14.96 -26.32 -2.07
N CYS A 116 -16.09 -26.89 -1.61
CA CYS A 116 -16.73 -28.01 -2.30
C CYS A 116 -17.51 -27.61 -3.57
N LEU A 117 -17.82 -26.34 -3.78
CA LEU A 117 -18.51 -25.88 -5.00
C LEU A 117 -17.56 -25.66 -6.19
N GLU A 118 -16.26 -25.43 -5.96
CA GLU A 118 -15.26 -25.33 -7.04
C GLU A 118 -14.62 -26.68 -7.41
N CYS A 119 -14.46 -27.58 -6.44
CA CYS A 119 -14.04 -28.95 -6.69
C CYS A 119 -15.27 -29.85 -6.61
N GLY A 120 -15.84 -30.24 -7.75
CA GLY A 120 -16.99 -31.16 -7.86
C GLY A 120 -16.73 -32.57 -7.33
N ALA A 121 -16.41 -32.69 -6.04
CA ALA A 121 -16.22 -33.93 -5.34
C ALA A 121 -17.54 -34.32 -4.67
N LEU A 122 -18.08 -35.44 -5.16
CA LEU A 122 -19.27 -36.10 -4.65
C LEU A 122 -19.25 -36.24 -3.13
N ASN A 123 -20.37 -35.84 -2.54
CA ASN A 123 -20.78 -36.03 -1.16
C ASN A 123 -20.64 -37.52 -0.76
N THR A 124 -19.53 -37.88 -0.11
CA THR A 124 -19.44 -39.15 0.62
C THR A 124 -19.73 -38.89 2.09
N SER A 125 -20.82 -39.51 2.54
CA SER A 125 -21.29 -39.52 3.92
C SER A 125 -20.16 -39.85 4.90
N LEU A 126 -19.81 -38.90 5.76
CA LEU A 126 -19.06 -39.20 6.98
C LEU A 126 -20.07 -39.51 8.10
N ASN A 127 -20.22 -40.82 8.31
CA ASN A 127 -20.89 -41.48 9.41
C ASN A 127 -20.27 -41.02 10.75
N PRO A 128 -21.04 -40.73 11.82
CA PRO A 128 -20.47 -40.28 13.09
C PRO A 128 -20.08 -41.51 13.91
N LEU A 129 -18.79 -41.82 14.01
CA LEU A 129 -18.29 -42.80 14.98
C LEU A 129 -16.97 -42.35 15.63
N VAL A 130 -17.09 -42.06 16.93
CA VAL A 130 -16.09 -42.30 18.01
C VAL A 130 -14.81 -41.46 17.91
N ARG A 131 -14.56 -40.47 18.78
CA ARG A 131 -14.42 -40.57 20.24
C ARG A 131 -14.58 -39.21 20.91
#